data_AF-A0A673LK08-F1
#
_entry.id   AF-A0A673LK08-F1
#
_cell.length_a   1.000
_cell.length_b   1.000
_cell.length_c   1.000
_cell.angle_alpha   90.00
_cell.angle_beta   90.00
_cell.angle_gamma   90.00
#
_symmetry.space_group_name_H-M   'P 1'
#
loop_
_entity.id
_entity.type
_entity.pdbx_description
1 polymer ?
#
loop_
_entity_poly.entity_id
_entity_poly.type
_entity_poly.pdbx_seq_one_letter_code
_entity_poly.pdbx_strand_id
1 'polypeptide(L)'
;MTSFLSSTTSQQEITALEMKIHETIESINQLKTQRDFMLSFSNYPQDFIQDWLKSQSRDLKLMTDTVGNPEEERRTDFYHSPWVKEAVGRYIFSKVQQRRQELEQVLGIRLT
;
A
#
# COMPACT_ATOMS: atom_id res chain seq x y z
N MET A 1 -14.96 6.53 58.20
CA MET A 1 -15.22 5.82 56.93
C MET A 1 -15.21 6.71 55.69
N THR A 2 -15.08 8.04 55.82
CA THR A 2 -15.00 8.97 54.69
C THR A 2 -13.60 9.11 54.09
N SER A 3 -12.53 8.96 54.89
CA SER A 3 -11.15 9.08 54.37
C SER A 3 -10.74 7.93 53.44
N PHE A 4 -11.33 6.75 53.58
CA PHE A 4 -11.08 5.59 52.70
C PHE A 4 -11.59 5.84 51.28
N LEU A 5 -12.74 6.54 51.15
CA LEU A 5 -13.34 6.92 49.87
C LEU A 5 -12.63 8.12 49.20
N SER A 6 -11.81 8.86 49.95
CA SER A 6 -11.03 10.01 49.44
C SER A 6 -9.61 9.65 48.99
N SER A 7 -9.27 8.35 48.94
CA SER A 7 -7.94 7.86 48.50
C SER A 7 -7.73 7.90 46.98
N THR A 8 -8.27 8.91 46.30
CA THR A 8 -8.13 9.11 44.85
C THR A 8 -6.69 9.44 44.44
N THR A 9 -5.86 9.96 45.34
CA THR A 9 -4.43 10.21 45.08
C THR A 9 -3.69 8.92 44.74
N SER A 10 -3.95 7.81 45.46
CA SER A 10 -3.35 6.51 45.15
C SER A 10 -3.82 5.97 43.79
N GLN A 11 -5.07 6.27 43.40
CA GLN A 11 -5.58 5.91 42.08
C GLN A 11 -4.92 6.72 40.95
N GLN A 12 -4.65 8.01 41.18
CA GLN A 12 -3.92 8.85 40.21
C GLN A 12 -2.47 8.36 40.01
N GLU A 13 -1.79 7.97 41.08
CA GLU A 13 -0.46 7.37 41.01
C GLU A 13 -0.46 6.02 40.27
N ILE A 14 -1.47 5.17 40.53
CA ILE A 14 -1.64 3.91 39.80
C ILE A 14 -1.84 4.19 38.30
N THR A 15 -2.73 5.10 37.92
CA THR A 15 -2.94 5.44 36.51
C THR A 15 -1.69 6.05 35.86
N ALA A 16 -0.91 6.85 36.59
CA ALA A 16 0.37 7.36 36.10
C ALA A 16 1.39 6.23 35.87
N LEU A 17 1.48 5.25 36.77
CA LEU A 17 2.31 4.07 36.59
C LEU A 17 1.84 3.21 35.42
N GLU A 18 0.53 3.04 35.25
CA GLU A 18 -0.06 2.33 34.10
C GLU A 18 0.34 2.99 32.78
N MET A 19 0.21 4.32 32.66
CA MET A 19 0.66 5.04 31.44
C MET A 19 2.15 4.81 31.18
N LYS A 20 2.99 4.91 32.21
CA LYS A 20 4.43 4.68 32.07
C LYS A 20 4.76 3.25 31.63
N ILE A 21 4.02 2.26 32.12
CA ILE A 21 4.16 0.86 31.68
C ILE A 21 3.80 0.74 30.20
N HIS A 22 2.70 1.34 29.76
CA HIS A 22 2.28 1.30 28.36
C HIS A 22 3.31 1.96 27.43
N GLU A 23 3.79 3.16 27.77
CA GLU A 23 4.84 3.87 27.02
C GLU A 23 6.13 3.04 26.94
N THR A 24 6.52 2.40 28.05
CA THR A 24 7.71 1.56 28.10
C THR A 24 7.56 0.33 27.19
N ILE A 25 6.39 -0.32 27.21
CA ILE A 25 6.09 -1.46 26.33
C ILE A 25 6.12 -1.04 24.87
N GLU A 26 5.54 0.11 24.53
CA GLU A 26 5.57 0.64 23.17
C GLU A 26 7.00 0.90 22.70
N SER A 27 7.83 1.53 23.54
CA SER A 27 9.26 1.76 23.27
C SER A 27 10.02 0.44 23.04
N ILE A 28 9.78 -0.58 23.88
CA ILE A 28 10.37 -1.92 23.70
C ILE A 28 9.98 -2.52 22.35
N ASN A 29 8.72 -2.40 21.92
CA ASN A 29 8.26 -2.93 20.64
C ASN A 29 8.88 -2.20 19.44
N GLN A 30 9.04 -0.89 19.54
CA GLN A 30 9.73 -0.09 18.52
C GLN A 30 11.21 -0.51 18.41
N LEU A 31 11.91 -0.61 19.55
CA LEU A 31 13.31 -1.04 19.59
C LEU A 31 13.49 -2.47 19.08
N LYS A 32 12.57 -3.38 19.40
CA LYS A 32 12.57 -4.75 18.87
C LYS A 32 12.47 -4.74 17.34
N THR A 33 11.52 -3.98 16.79
CA THR A 33 11.36 -3.86 15.33
C THR A 33 12.63 -3.34 14.66
N GLN A 34 13.24 -2.28 15.23
CA GLN A 34 14.50 -1.73 14.72
C GLN A 34 15.65 -2.75 14.80
N ARG A 35 15.78 -3.46 15.93
CA ARG A 35 16.80 -4.50 16.11
C ARG A 35 16.63 -5.61 15.06
N ASP A 36 15.42 -6.12 14.90
CA ASP A 36 15.14 -7.24 14.00
C ASP A 36 15.36 -6.83 12.53
N PHE A 37 15.06 -5.57 12.18
CA PHE A 37 15.40 -4.98 10.88
C PHE A 37 16.92 -4.99 10.64
N MET A 38 17.70 -4.45 11.58
CA MET A 38 19.16 -4.37 11.46
C MET A 38 19.81 -5.76 11.43
N LEU A 39 19.29 -6.71 12.20
CA LEU A 39 19.77 -8.10 12.17
C LEU A 39 19.45 -8.81 10.86
N SER A 40 18.26 -8.58 10.31
CA SER A 40 17.88 -9.14 9.01
C SER A 40 18.83 -8.65 7.91
N PHE A 41 19.17 -7.35 7.94
CA PHE A 41 20.17 -6.77 7.05
C PHE A 41 21.57 -7.36 7.28
N SER A 42 22.03 -7.47 8.53
CA SER A 42 23.40 -7.95 8.79
C SER A 42 23.61 -9.42 8.44
N ASN A 43 22.57 -10.25 8.57
CA ASN A 43 22.66 -11.69 8.29
C ASN A 43 22.62 -11.99 6.78
N TYR A 44 21.75 -11.30 6.03
CA TYR A 44 21.52 -11.54 4.60
C TYR A 44 21.34 -10.22 3.84
N PRO A 45 22.40 -9.39 3.69
CA PRO A 45 22.25 -8.02 3.20
C PRO A 45 21.70 -7.92 1.78
N GLN A 46 22.08 -8.85 0.89
CA GLN A 46 21.62 -8.84 -0.50
C GLN A 46 20.12 -9.14 -0.61
N ASP A 47 19.68 -10.24 -0.02
CA ASP A 47 18.26 -10.65 -0.03
C ASP A 47 17.40 -9.63 0.71
N PHE A 48 17.90 -9.13 1.84
CA PHE A 48 17.24 -8.07 2.59
C PHE A 48 17.03 -6.82 1.74
N ILE A 49 18.06 -6.32 1.04
CA ILE A 49 17.90 -5.12 0.18
C ILE A 49 16.87 -5.40 -0.91
N GLN A 50 16.90 -6.58 -1.53
CA GLN A 50 15.96 -6.93 -2.58
C GLN A 50 14.51 -6.95 -2.07
N ASP A 51 14.27 -7.59 -0.94
CA ASP A 51 12.93 -7.65 -0.34
C ASP A 51 12.51 -6.29 0.22
N TRP A 52 13.46 -5.51 0.72
CA TRP A 52 13.20 -4.15 1.18
C TRP A 52 12.75 -3.25 0.03
N LEU A 53 13.43 -3.28 -1.12
CA LEU A 53 13.02 -2.54 -2.30
C LEU A 53 11.62 -2.95 -2.80
N LYS A 54 11.29 -4.25 -2.74
CA LYS A 54 9.93 -4.73 -3.08
C LYS A 54 8.88 -4.19 -2.11
N SER A 55 9.16 -4.17 -0.80
CA SER A 55 8.24 -3.63 0.20
C SER A 55 8.03 -2.13 -0.03
N GLN A 56 9.09 -1.34 -0.16
CA GLN A 56 8.96 0.11 -0.42
C GLN A 56 8.20 0.41 -1.70
N SER A 57 8.44 -0.36 -2.77
CA SER A 57 7.69 -0.17 -4.02
C SER A 57 6.20 -0.45 -3.82
N ARG A 58 5.84 -1.47 -3.04
CA ARG A 58 4.45 -1.79 -2.71
C ARG A 58 3.80 -0.71 -1.85
N ASP A 59 4.48 -0.26 -0.81
CA ASP A 59 3.98 0.76 0.11
C ASP A 59 3.77 2.10 -0.61
N LEU A 60 4.71 2.48 -1.49
CA LEU A 60 4.57 3.67 -2.33
C LEU A 60 3.36 3.57 -3.27
N LYS A 61 3.12 2.41 -3.90
CA LYS A 61 1.93 2.19 -4.74
C LYS A 61 0.64 2.33 -3.95
N LEU A 62 0.59 1.77 -2.74
CA LEU A 62 -0.57 1.87 -1.85
C LEU A 62 -0.85 3.33 -1.44
N MET A 63 0.20 4.12 -1.18
CA MET A 63 0.06 5.52 -0.76
C MET A 63 -0.30 6.48 -1.90
N THR A 64 0.01 6.12 -3.15
CA THR A 64 -0.13 7.01 -4.32
C THR A 64 -1.29 6.63 -5.23
N ASP A 65 -2.04 5.58 -4.91
CA ASP A 65 -3.03 4.95 -5.79
C ASP A 65 -2.48 4.64 -7.20
N THR A 66 -1.16 4.47 -7.31
CA THR A 66 -0.51 4.17 -8.58
C THR A 66 -0.83 2.73 -8.95
N VAL A 67 -1.69 2.57 -9.97
CA VAL A 67 -2.05 1.26 -10.51
C VAL A 67 -1.02 0.81 -11.54
N GLY A 68 -0.70 -0.48 -11.53
CA GLY A 68 0.17 -1.10 -12.54
C GLY A 68 1.61 -1.27 -12.09
N ASN A 69 2.42 -1.84 -12.98
CA ASN A 69 3.84 -2.02 -12.78
C ASN A 69 4.55 -1.75 -14.11
N PRO A 70 5.02 -0.51 -14.36
CA PRO A 70 5.64 -0.14 -15.63
C PRO A 70 6.80 -1.05 -16.05
N GLU A 71 7.54 -1.60 -15.07
CA GLU A 71 8.65 -2.53 -15.35
C GLU A 71 8.18 -3.94 -15.75
N GLU A 72 7.03 -4.40 -15.26
CA GLU A 72 6.42 -5.63 -15.77
C GLU A 72 5.80 -5.39 -17.13
N GLU A 73 5.08 -4.27 -17.29
CA GLU A 73 4.47 -3.85 -18.55
C GLU A 73 5.50 -3.65 -19.68
N ARG A 74 6.77 -3.37 -19.35
CA ARG A 74 7.87 -3.35 -20.34
C ARG A 74 8.23 -4.72 -20.89
N ARG A 75 7.94 -5.81 -20.17
CA ARG A 75 8.39 -7.16 -20.52
C ARG A 75 7.36 -7.86 -21.40
N THR A 76 7.81 -8.56 -22.43
CA THR A 76 6.92 -9.28 -23.35
C THR A 76 6.08 -10.35 -22.63
N ASP A 77 6.62 -10.97 -21.57
CA ASP A 77 5.91 -11.99 -20.78
C ASP A 77 4.59 -11.48 -20.20
N PHE A 78 4.53 -10.20 -19.83
CA PHE A 78 3.31 -9.56 -19.34
C PHE A 78 2.16 -9.70 -20.36
N TYR A 79 2.48 -9.55 -21.65
CA TYR A 79 1.54 -9.65 -22.77
C TYR A 79 1.31 -11.08 -23.29
N HIS A 80 1.87 -12.10 -22.64
CA HIS A 80 1.51 -13.50 -22.90
C HIS A 80 0.41 -14.02 -21.94
N SER A 81 -0.14 -13.14 -21.10
CA SER A 81 -1.15 -13.49 -20.12
C SER A 81 -2.53 -13.79 -20.75
N PRO A 82 -3.38 -14.64 -20.14
CA PRO A 82 -4.68 -15.04 -20.70
C PRO A 82 -5.64 -13.86 -20.97
N TRP A 83 -5.55 -12.79 -20.17
CA TRP A 83 -6.39 -11.60 -20.31
C TRP A 83 -6.10 -10.78 -21.58
N VAL A 84 -4.95 -10.98 -22.21
CA VAL A 84 -4.49 -10.16 -23.34
C VAL A 84 -5.41 -10.31 -24.55
N LYS A 85 -5.87 -11.53 -24.83
CA LYS A 85 -6.80 -11.80 -25.95
C LYS A 85 -8.10 -10.99 -25.80
N GLU A 86 -8.66 -10.97 -24.59
CA GLU A 86 -9.86 -10.19 -24.29
C GLU A 86 -9.56 -8.69 -24.34
N ALA A 87 -8.46 -8.24 -23.75
CA ALA A 87 -8.05 -6.84 -23.72
C ALA A 87 -7.89 -6.26 -25.15
N VAL A 88 -7.28 -7.01 -26.07
CA VAL A 88 -7.16 -6.62 -27.48
C VAL A 88 -8.55 -6.50 -28.12
N GLY A 89 -9.46 -7.45 -27.87
CA GLY A 89 -10.84 -7.38 -28.37
C GLY A 89 -11.59 -6.14 -27.89
N ARG A 90 -11.52 -5.84 -26.59
CA ARG A 90 -12.10 -4.64 -25.98
C ARG A 90 -11.52 -3.37 -26.56
N TYR A 91 -10.19 -3.33 -26.73
CA TYR A 91 -9.49 -2.20 -27.31
C TYR A 91 -9.94 -1.93 -28.76
N ILE A 92 -9.95 -2.96 -29.61
CA ILE A 92 -10.37 -2.83 -31.01
C ILE A 92 -11.81 -2.33 -31.09
N PHE A 93 -12.72 -2.92 -30.31
CA PHE A 93 -14.12 -2.49 -30.29
C PHE A 93 -14.24 -1.01 -29.91
N SER A 94 -13.60 -0.59 -28.82
CA SER A 94 -13.58 0.81 -28.38
C SER A 94 -13.02 1.73 -29.44
N LYS A 95 -11.91 1.35 -30.10
CA LYS A 95 -11.28 2.16 -31.14
C LYS A 95 -12.15 2.32 -32.38
N VAL A 96 -12.85 1.26 -32.80
CA VAL A 96 -13.79 1.31 -33.93
C VAL A 96 -14.96 2.25 -33.62
N GLN A 97 -15.55 2.16 -32.42
CA GLN A 97 -16.63 3.07 -32.01
C GLN A 97 -16.17 4.52 -31.98
N GLN A 98 -14.97 4.79 -31.45
CA GLN A 98 -14.37 6.13 -31.44
C GLN A 98 -14.23 6.69 -32.86
N ARG A 99 -13.66 5.90 -33.80
CA ARG A 99 -13.52 6.32 -35.20
C ARG A 99 -14.86 6.56 -35.89
N ARG A 100 -15.87 5.73 -35.60
CA ARG A 100 -17.23 5.93 -36.12
C ARG A 100 -17.80 7.28 -35.65
N GLN A 101 -17.67 7.58 -34.36
CA GLN A 101 -18.15 8.84 -33.79
C GLN A 101 -17.41 10.05 -34.36
N GLU A 102 -16.09 9.97 -34.53
CA GLU A 102 -15.29 11.01 -35.20
C GLU A 102 -15.80 11.28 -36.63
N LEU A 103 -16.08 10.22 -37.39
CA LEU A 103 -16.62 10.34 -38.76
C LEU A 103 -18.03 10.92 -38.79
N GLU A 104 -18.93 10.46 -37.91
CA GLU A 104 -20.29 11.00 -37.77
C GLU A 104 -20.26 12.51 -37.46
N GLN A 105 -19.34 12.93 -36.59
CA GLN A 105 -19.13 14.33 -36.23
C GLN A 105 -18.61 15.17 -37.41
N VAL A 106 -17.61 14.66 -38.15
CA VAL A 106 -17.03 15.36 -39.31
C VAL A 106 -18.02 15.46 -40.47
N LEU A 107 -18.83 14.43 -40.67
CA LEU A 107 -19.83 14.38 -41.74
C LEU A 107 -21.13 15.14 -41.40
N GLY A 108 -21.26 15.65 -40.17
CA GLY A 108 -22.45 16.36 -39.71
C GLY A 108 -23.70 15.48 -39.57
N ILE A 109 -23.54 14.16 -39.62
CA ILE A 109 -24.62 13.18 -39.53
C ILE A 109 -24.86 12.91 -38.05
N ARG A 110 -25.77 13.68 -37.44
CA ARG A 110 -26.37 13.27 -36.16
C ARG A 110 -27.49 12.28 -36.48
N LEU A 111 -27.21 10.99 -36.34
CA LEU A 111 -28.28 10.01 -36.19
C LEU A 111 -28.92 10.25 -34.82
N THR A 112 -30.09 10.89 -34.84
CA THR A 112 -31.01 10.99 -33.70
C THR A 112 -31.62 9.63 -33.39
#